data_AF-A0A7V9VGH6-F1
#
_entry.id   AF-A0A7V9VGH6-F1
#
_cell.length_a   1.000
_cell.length_b   1.000
_cell.length_c   1.000
_cell.angle_alpha   90.00
_cell.angle_beta   90.00
_cell.angle_gamma   90.00
#
_symmetry.space_group_name_H-M   'P 1'
#
loop_
_entity.id
_entity.type
_entity.pdbx_description
1 polymer ?
#
loop_
_entity_poly.entity_id
_entity_poly.type
_entity_poly.pdbx_seq_one_letter_code
_entity_poly.pdbx_strand_id
1 'polypeptide(L)'
;MKRQAQVGRMVAVAILLLIVTVLSACGGDTNDANQEDLSATNDVPSGTATPGFDWNSLRATPSSGLDGAPAATPDTSQVTTPDQRRDGLSNELGVIPILQYHLFTTDSSAEDYLTRPIDDFRADLQWLYDHNFYVISMSDLVRDEISAPAGKHPVVLSFDDSSASQFRLIEQTDGSLVIDPNSAVGVMELFFSTHPDFGRGAFFAILNFNCFANPTEPDQWQYCDRKAQWLADNGYEIGNHTIDHQDLLDIGDDEFQRQLGEAWVWIEQNVPKAGQLPSVIAMPYGNYPDRDLHQAQRAMLRDGFMYQGEWHVMEGSLMVGSEPAPSPSSATWDKVWIPRIQAFDDELARWLPMFENGGVILYTSDGNPDTVTIPDPLPTWLDGTLDLDLIAASGKTLVQYDPGAGEPAGGAADAPTGRHRRSTTLIS
;
A
#
# COMPACT_ATOMS: atom_id res chain seq x y z
N MET A 1 -40.96 -56.90 19.29
CA MET A 1 -40.18 -58.04 18.75
C MET A 1 -39.43 -57.57 17.51
N LYS A 2 -38.14 -57.97 17.39
CA LYS A 2 -37.16 -57.69 16.30
C LYS A 2 -36.50 -56.30 16.38
N ARG A 3 -35.21 -56.19 16.79
CA ARG A 3 -33.92 -56.46 16.08
C ARG A 3 -33.75 -55.52 14.88
N GLN A 4 -32.86 -54.52 14.96
CA GLN A 4 -31.42 -54.49 14.57
C GLN A 4 -31.32 -53.36 13.51
N ALA A 5 -30.24 -52.61 13.28
CA ALA A 5 -28.96 -52.31 13.93
C ALA A 5 -28.23 -51.32 12.99
N GLN A 6 -27.05 -50.85 13.42
CA GLN A 6 -25.99 -50.06 12.74
C GLN A 6 -26.03 -48.56 13.13
N VAL A 7 -25.22 -48.05 14.08
CA VAL A 7 -23.75 -48.13 14.30
C VAL A 7 -23.02 -47.71 13.02
N GLY A 8 -22.21 -46.66 12.94
CA GLY A 8 -21.56 -45.78 13.91
C GLY A 8 -20.22 -45.33 13.29
N ARG A 9 -19.65 -44.20 13.72
CA ARG A 9 -18.18 -43.98 13.84
C ARG A 9 -17.88 -42.55 14.30
N MET A 10 -17.38 -42.46 15.53
CA MET A 10 -16.53 -41.36 15.99
C MET A 10 -15.18 -41.45 15.28
N VAL A 11 -14.66 -40.31 14.83
CA VAL A 11 -13.25 -40.13 14.47
C VAL A 11 -12.68 -39.11 15.43
N ALA A 12 -11.77 -39.56 16.28
CA ALA A 12 -10.89 -38.70 17.07
C ALA A 12 -9.72 -38.28 16.17
N VAL A 13 -9.48 -36.97 16.07
CA VAL A 13 -8.30 -36.41 15.41
C VAL A 13 -7.24 -36.17 16.49
N ALA A 14 -6.12 -36.87 16.36
CA ALA A 14 -4.96 -36.71 17.23
C ALA A 14 -4.03 -35.64 16.62
N ILE A 15 -3.73 -34.62 17.42
CA ILE A 15 -2.75 -33.55 17.14
C ILE A 15 -1.35 -34.12 17.35
N LEU A 16 -0.51 -34.07 16.32
CA LEU A 16 0.90 -34.46 16.39
C LEU A 16 1.77 -33.19 16.48
N LEU A 17 2.23 -32.88 17.69
CA LEU A 17 3.34 -31.97 17.96
C LEU A 17 4.65 -32.66 17.52
N LEU A 18 5.39 -32.06 16.59
CA LEU A 18 6.77 -32.47 16.31
C LEU A 18 7.72 -31.33 16.66
N ILE A 19 8.31 -31.45 17.85
CA ILE A 19 9.53 -30.74 18.27
C ILE A 19 10.71 -31.57 17.75
N VAL A 20 11.58 -30.98 16.94
CA VAL A 20 12.92 -31.53 16.69
C VAL A 20 13.95 -30.41 16.85
N THR A 21 14.65 -30.47 17.98
CA THR A 21 15.94 -29.81 18.20
C THR A 21 17.03 -30.86 18.02
N VAL A 22 18.01 -30.62 17.13
CA VAL A 22 19.34 -31.24 17.22
C VAL A 22 20.40 -30.20 16.85
N LEU A 23 21.31 -30.00 17.79
CA LEU A 23 22.53 -29.21 17.70
C LEU A 23 23.70 -30.08 17.18
N SER A 24 24.60 -29.41 16.44
CA SER A 24 26.07 -29.59 16.41
C SER A 24 26.72 -30.73 15.61
N ALA A 25 27.32 -30.31 14.49
CA ALA A 25 28.77 -30.16 14.29
C ALA A 25 29.63 -31.27 13.61
N CYS A 26 30.52 -30.74 12.76
CA CYS A 26 31.84 -31.21 12.32
C CYS A 26 31.99 -32.15 11.10
N GLY A 27 32.55 -31.58 10.02
CA GLY A 27 33.86 -32.03 9.53
C GLY A 27 33.99 -32.43 8.05
N GLY A 28 34.78 -31.66 7.30
CA GLY A 28 35.89 -32.21 6.51
C GLY A 28 35.71 -32.46 5.00
N ASP A 29 36.19 -31.50 4.23
CA ASP A 29 37.19 -31.63 3.14
C ASP A 29 36.97 -32.53 1.89
N THR A 30 37.05 -31.81 0.75
CA THR A 30 37.87 -32.06 -0.46
C THR A 30 37.36 -32.90 -1.64
N ASN A 31 37.47 -32.21 -2.79
CA ASN A 31 37.96 -32.64 -4.11
C ASN A 31 36.98 -32.95 -5.26
N ASP A 32 37.13 -32.07 -6.26
CA ASP A 32 37.38 -32.34 -7.68
C ASP A 32 36.24 -32.73 -8.63
N ALA A 33 36.05 -31.77 -9.55
CA ALA A 33 36.00 -31.93 -11.01
C ALA A 33 34.92 -32.84 -11.61
N ASN A 34 33.95 -32.23 -12.29
CA ASN A 34 34.02 -32.23 -13.74
C ASN A 34 33.13 -31.15 -14.38
N GLN A 35 33.75 -30.52 -15.35
CA GLN A 35 33.27 -29.56 -16.32
C GLN A 35 32.49 -30.33 -17.40
N GLU A 36 31.25 -29.94 -17.70
CA GLU A 36 30.73 -30.01 -19.07
C GLU A 36 29.96 -28.73 -19.40
N ASP A 37 30.46 -28.12 -20.47
CA ASP A 37 30.03 -26.96 -21.23
C ASP A 37 28.79 -27.31 -22.05
N LEU A 38 27.72 -26.53 -21.90
CA LEU A 38 26.72 -26.35 -22.96
C LEU A 38 26.32 -24.87 -23.00
N SER A 39 27.11 -24.13 -23.76
CA SER A 39 26.73 -22.88 -24.41
C SER A 39 25.50 -23.05 -25.31
N ALA A 40 24.44 -22.29 -25.04
CA ALA A 40 23.41 -21.96 -26.02
C ALA A 40 22.95 -20.52 -25.79
N THR A 41 23.40 -19.68 -26.70
CA THR A 41 23.09 -18.25 -26.87
C THR A 41 21.60 -18.03 -27.11
N ASN A 42 21.02 -17.06 -26.41
CA ASN A 42 19.87 -16.28 -26.91
C ASN A 42 20.05 -14.83 -26.47
N ASP A 43 20.52 -14.02 -27.42
CA ASP A 43 20.51 -12.56 -27.37
C ASP A 43 19.06 -12.06 -27.32
N VAL A 44 18.71 -11.30 -26.29
CA VAL A 44 17.60 -10.34 -26.29
C VAL A 44 18.19 -8.99 -25.90
N PRO A 45 17.96 -7.91 -26.67
CA PRO A 45 18.60 -6.63 -26.40
C PRO A 45 17.93 -5.93 -25.21
N SER A 46 18.65 -5.84 -24.10
CA SER A 46 18.46 -4.81 -23.08
C SER A 46 18.99 -3.47 -23.60
N GLY A 47 18.26 -2.37 -23.39
CA GLY A 47 18.86 -1.06 -23.57
C GLY A 47 17.92 0.12 -23.77
N THR A 48 17.32 0.61 -22.69
CA THR A 48 17.31 2.05 -22.38
C THR A 48 17.68 2.19 -20.92
N ALA A 49 18.99 2.35 -20.65
CA ALA A 49 19.48 2.72 -19.34
C ALA A 49 19.11 4.19 -19.08
N THR A 50 18.15 4.42 -18.19
CA THR A 50 17.98 5.69 -17.49
C THR A 50 19.24 5.95 -16.65
N PRO A 51 19.68 7.22 -16.47
CA PRO A 51 20.81 7.51 -15.60
C PRO A 51 20.45 7.10 -14.16
N GLY A 52 21.09 6.04 -13.65
CA GLY A 52 20.88 5.58 -12.28
C GLY A 52 21.34 6.64 -11.27
N PHE A 53 20.45 7.01 -10.35
CA PHE A 53 20.80 7.81 -9.18
C PHE A 53 21.79 7.00 -8.33
N ASP A 54 22.98 7.55 -8.07
CA ASP A 54 23.99 6.88 -7.26
C ASP A 54 23.69 7.04 -5.77
N TRP A 55 22.89 6.12 -5.25
CA TRP A 55 22.55 5.98 -3.84
C TRP A 55 23.79 5.84 -2.94
N ASN A 56 24.92 5.33 -3.47
CA ASN A 56 26.17 5.13 -2.73
C ASN A 56 27.07 6.38 -2.73
N SER A 57 26.95 7.27 -3.73
CA SER A 57 27.62 8.58 -3.76
C SER A 57 27.04 9.54 -2.73
N LEU A 58 25.85 9.25 -2.20
CA LEU A 58 25.26 9.92 -1.05
C LEU A 58 25.52 9.11 0.23
N ARG A 59 26.79 8.78 0.51
CA ARG A 59 27.20 8.63 1.91
C ARG A 59 27.04 9.99 2.57
N ALA A 60 25.84 10.24 3.08
CA ALA A 60 25.55 11.36 3.93
C ALA A 60 26.65 11.44 5.00
N THR A 61 27.32 12.58 5.08
CA THR A 61 27.89 13.00 6.35
C THR A 61 26.76 12.90 7.38
N PRO A 62 26.97 12.23 8.52
CA PRO A 62 25.93 12.08 9.52
C PRO A 62 25.41 13.46 9.90
N SER A 63 24.13 13.72 9.60
CA SER A 63 23.43 14.87 10.12
C SER A 63 23.30 14.66 11.63
N SER A 64 24.28 15.18 12.36
CA SER A 64 24.20 15.35 13.81
C SER A 64 23.09 16.34 14.11
N GLY A 65 22.00 15.86 14.72
CA GLY A 65 21.00 16.72 15.34
C GLY A 65 19.59 16.16 15.28
N LEU A 66 19.24 15.32 16.25
CA LEU A 66 17.84 15.10 16.67
C LEU A 66 17.36 16.24 17.58
N ASP A 67 17.58 17.49 17.15
CA ASP A 67 17.01 18.68 17.77
C ASP A 67 16.13 19.38 16.73
N GLY A 68 14.84 19.46 17.04
CA GLY A 68 13.80 19.91 16.13
C GLY A 68 14.02 21.32 15.60
N ALA A 69 13.92 21.44 14.28
CA ALA A 69 13.40 22.63 13.62
C ALA A 69 12.10 22.22 12.91
N PRO A 70 10.99 22.97 13.08
CA PRO A 70 9.75 22.64 12.41
C PRO A 70 9.98 22.67 10.89
N ALA A 71 9.59 21.59 10.21
CA ALA A 71 9.50 21.58 8.76
C ALA A 71 8.61 22.76 8.34
N ALA A 72 9.13 23.60 7.44
CA ALA A 72 8.35 24.67 6.85
C ALA A 72 7.13 24.03 6.18
N THR A 73 5.94 24.42 6.63
CA THR A 73 4.68 24.14 5.94
C THR A 73 4.85 24.60 4.50
N PRO A 74 4.62 23.75 3.49
CA PRO A 74 4.57 24.22 2.12
C PRO A 74 3.50 25.30 2.05
N ASP A 75 3.87 26.49 1.57
CA ASP A 75 2.92 27.53 1.24
C ASP A 75 2.07 27.04 0.05
N THR A 76 0.92 26.44 0.35
CA THR A 76 -0.08 25.98 -0.63
C THR A 76 -0.84 27.15 -1.26
N SER A 77 -0.39 28.39 -1.10
CA SER A 77 -1.01 29.57 -1.70
C SER A 77 -0.54 29.82 -3.13
N GLN A 78 -0.58 28.81 -4.00
CA GLN A 78 -0.76 29.06 -5.44
C GLN A 78 -2.26 28.93 -5.71
N VAL A 79 -2.97 30.06 -5.60
CA VAL A 79 -4.33 30.21 -6.11
C VAL A 79 -4.28 29.91 -7.60
N THR A 80 -4.59 28.69 -7.98
CA THR A 80 -4.79 28.31 -9.36
C THR A 80 -6.08 28.97 -9.82
N THR A 81 -5.95 29.97 -10.67
CA THR A 81 -7.06 30.46 -11.50
C THR A 81 -7.69 29.26 -12.24
N PRO A 82 -9.02 29.23 -12.50
CA PRO A 82 -9.73 28.13 -13.19
C PRO A 82 -9.28 27.76 -14.62
N ASP A 83 -8.09 28.19 -15.04
CA ASP A 83 -7.56 28.14 -16.41
C ASP A 83 -6.18 27.47 -16.50
N GLN A 84 -5.82 26.66 -15.49
CA GLN A 84 -4.78 25.62 -15.61
C GLN A 84 -5.40 24.22 -15.75
N ARG A 85 -6.57 24.12 -16.40
CA ARG A 85 -7.00 22.88 -17.05
C ARG A 85 -6.04 22.57 -18.19
N ARG A 86 -4.88 22.00 -17.88
CA ARG A 86 -4.08 21.32 -18.89
C ARG A 86 -4.70 19.96 -19.16
N ASP A 87 -5.10 19.82 -20.42
CA ASP A 87 -5.11 18.60 -21.22
C ASP A 87 -5.95 17.47 -20.63
N GLY A 88 -7.15 17.22 -21.18
CA GLY A 88 -8.15 16.24 -20.71
C GLY A 88 -7.64 14.80 -20.47
N LEU A 89 -6.87 14.64 -19.40
CA LEU A 89 -6.19 13.44 -18.94
C LEU A 89 -6.52 13.18 -17.46
N SER A 90 -6.96 14.19 -16.69
CA SER A 90 -7.43 13.99 -15.31
C SER A 90 -8.61 13.02 -15.29
N ASN A 91 -8.58 12.10 -14.35
CA ASN A 91 -9.62 11.12 -14.13
C ASN A 91 -9.55 10.64 -12.69
N GLU A 92 -10.44 11.16 -11.86
CA GLU A 92 -10.42 10.91 -10.41
C GLU A 92 -11.34 9.75 -10.01
N LEU A 93 -11.84 8.98 -10.99
CA LEU A 93 -12.53 7.69 -10.78
C LEU A 93 -11.66 6.47 -11.07
N GLY A 94 -10.41 6.67 -11.48
CA GLY A 94 -9.45 5.59 -11.69
C GLY A 94 -9.00 4.92 -10.38
N VAL A 95 -8.11 3.94 -10.49
CA VAL A 95 -7.58 3.20 -9.33
C VAL A 95 -6.35 3.88 -8.72
N ILE A 96 -6.15 3.68 -7.42
CA ILE A 96 -5.05 4.20 -6.61
C ILE A 96 -4.26 3.01 -6.05
N PRO A 97 -2.98 2.83 -6.40
CA PRO A 97 -2.16 1.79 -5.81
C PRO A 97 -1.89 2.06 -4.32
N ILE A 98 -2.03 1.01 -3.51
CA ILE A 98 -1.53 0.98 -2.13
C ILE A 98 -0.47 -0.12 -2.10
N LEU A 99 0.79 0.25 -1.94
CA LEU A 99 1.90 -0.70 -1.91
C LEU A 99 2.12 -1.20 -0.48
N GLN A 100 2.11 -2.51 -0.30
CA GLN A 100 2.26 -3.17 1.00
C GLN A 100 3.64 -3.83 1.09
N TYR A 101 4.42 -3.41 2.09
CA TYR A 101 5.73 -3.95 2.42
C TYR A 101 5.73 -4.56 3.84
N HIS A 102 6.61 -5.52 4.12
CA HIS A 102 6.76 -6.11 5.46
C HIS A 102 8.21 -6.05 5.96
N LEU A 103 9.12 -6.73 5.28
CA LEU A 103 10.51 -6.87 5.69
C LEU A 103 11.45 -6.26 4.64
N PHE A 104 12.59 -5.76 5.11
CA PHE A 104 13.66 -5.26 4.28
C PHE A 104 14.97 -5.95 4.59
N THR A 105 15.77 -6.20 3.56
CA THR A 105 17.07 -6.85 3.67
C THR A 105 18.12 -6.16 2.79
N THR A 106 19.38 -6.24 3.18
CA THR A 106 20.52 -5.85 2.33
C THR A 106 21.06 -7.02 1.52
N ASP A 107 20.59 -8.23 1.78
CA ASP A 107 20.91 -9.42 1.00
C ASP A 107 19.87 -9.58 -0.12
N SER A 108 20.25 -9.21 -1.34
CA SER A 108 19.37 -9.32 -2.51
C SER A 108 18.96 -10.75 -2.84
N SER A 109 19.63 -11.77 -2.30
CA SER A 109 19.25 -13.18 -2.50
C SER A 109 18.17 -13.67 -1.53
N ALA A 110 17.84 -12.86 -0.52
CA ALA A 110 16.85 -13.17 0.50
C ALA A 110 15.46 -12.60 0.20
N GLU A 111 15.21 -12.17 -1.05
CA GLU A 111 13.87 -11.74 -1.47
C GLU A 111 12.86 -12.89 -1.37
N ASP A 112 11.67 -12.56 -0.87
CA ASP A 112 10.48 -13.40 -0.95
C ASP A 112 9.21 -12.52 -0.95
N TYR A 113 8.04 -13.14 -0.86
CA TYR A 113 6.76 -12.44 -0.91
C TYR A 113 6.52 -11.46 0.27
N LEU A 114 7.33 -11.51 1.34
CA LEU A 114 7.29 -10.57 2.48
C LEU A 114 8.54 -9.69 2.56
N THR A 115 9.65 -10.11 1.96
CA THR A 115 10.97 -9.50 2.13
C THR A 115 11.42 -8.82 0.87
N ARG A 116 11.50 -7.48 0.89
CA ARG A 116 11.96 -6.66 -0.22
C ARG A 116 13.44 -6.27 -0.01
N PRO A 117 14.35 -6.55 -0.96
CA PRO A 117 15.69 -5.99 -0.87
C PRO A 117 15.65 -4.47 -0.86
N ILE A 118 16.48 -3.85 -0.03
CA ILE A 118 16.43 -2.41 0.21
C ILE A 118 16.85 -1.58 -1.01
N ASP A 119 17.64 -2.16 -1.91
CA ASP A 119 17.97 -1.54 -3.20
C ASP A 119 16.80 -1.59 -4.18
N ASP A 120 15.98 -2.65 -4.14
CA ASP A 120 14.78 -2.74 -4.96
C ASP A 120 13.70 -1.79 -4.45
N PHE A 121 13.59 -1.58 -3.14
CA PHE A 121 12.71 -0.54 -2.59
C PHE A 121 13.10 0.87 -3.08
N ARG A 122 14.41 1.16 -3.21
CA ARG A 122 14.87 2.42 -3.82
C ARG A 122 14.46 2.52 -5.29
N ALA A 123 14.55 1.41 -6.03
CA ALA A 123 14.10 1.34 -7.42
C ALA A 123 12.57 1.51 -7.54
N ASP A 124 11.79 0.98 -6.60
CA ASP A 124 10.34 1.13 -6.53
C ASP A 124 9.96 2.62 -6.38
N LEU A 125 10.58 3.34 -5.43
CA LEU A 125 10.35 4.78 -5.25
C LEU A 125 10.78 5.59 -6.48
N GLN A 126 11.92 5.25 -7.09
CA GLN A 126 12.39 5.92 -8.31
C GLN A 126 11.42 5.71 -9.46
N TRP A 127 10.93 4.48 -9.65
CA TRP A 127 9.98 4.15 -10.70
C TRP A 127 8.69 4.95 -10.51
N LEU A 128 8.13 4.98 -9.30
CA LEU A 128 6.94 5.78 -8.99
C LEU A 128 7.14 7.26 -9.34
N TYR A 129 8.28 7.84 -8.94
CA TYR A 129 8.60 9.24 -9.23
C TYR A 129 8.68 9.52 -10.74
N ASP A 130 9.42 8.68 -11.48
CA ASP A 130 9.61 8.82 -12.92
C ASP A 130 8.30 8.68 -13.72
N HIS A 131 7.29 8.00 -13.15
CA HIS A 131 5.98 7.77 -13.76
C HIS A 131 4.87 8.67 -13.19
N ASN A 132 5.23 9.83 -12.63
CA ASN A 132 4.31 10.85 -12.13
C ASN A 132 3.40 10.40 -10.97
N PHE A 133 3.80 9.38 -10.21
CA PHE A 133 3.12 9.11 -8.96
C PHE A 133 3.43 10.18 -7.91
N TYR A 134 2.52 10.33 -6.96
CA TYR A 134 2.61 11.25 -5.84
C TYR A 134 2.14 10.57 -4.56
N VAL A 135 3.02 10.51 -3.57
CA VAL A 135 2.74 9.87 -2.28
C VAL A 135 1.76 10.73 -1.49
N ILE A 136 0.62 10.13 -1.15
CA ILE A 136 -0.40 10.71 -0.25
C ILE A 136 -0.44 9.92 1.07
N SER A 137 -1.08 10.50 2.08
CA SER A 137 -1.36 9.81 3.35
C SER A 137 -2.47 8.75 3.17
N MET A 138 -2.55 7.79 4.09
CA MET A 138 -3.67 6.85 4.11
C MET A 138 -4.96 7.56 4.53
N SER A 139 -4.89 8.55 5.42
CA SER A 139 -6.07 9.34 5.77
C SER A 139 -6.65 10.12 4.59
N ASP A 140 -5.81 10.73 3.74
CA ASP A 140 -6.25 11.42 2.53
C ASP A 140 -7.03 10.47 1.62
N LEU A 141 -6.56 9.22 1.49
CA LEU A 141 -7.24 8.20 0.70
C LEU A 141 -8.60 7.82 1.32
N VAL A 142 -8.63 7.37 2.57
CA VAL A 142 -9.86 6.81 3.18
C VAL A 142 -10.91 7.87 3.47
N ARG A 143 -10.53 9.15 3.57
CA ARG A 143 -11.44 10.28 3.78
C ARG A 143 -11.80 11.04 2.49
N ASP A 144 -11.26 10.63 1.34
CA ASP A 144 -11.41 11.34 0.06
C ASP A 144 -10.91 12.81 0.13
N GLU A 145 -9.83 13.05 0.86
CA GLU A 145 -9.19 14.38 1.06
C GLU A 145 -7.93 14.54 0.18
N ILE A 146 -7.86 13.79 -0.93
CA ILE A 146 -6.72 13.74 -1.85
C ILE A 146 -6.42 15.12 -2.43
N SER A 147 -5.20 15.61 -2.20
CA SER A 147 -4.71 16.93 -2.63
C SER A 147 -3.48 16.84 -3.54
N ALA A 148 -3.30 15.71 -4.22
CA ALA A 148 -2.19 15.51 -5.16
C ALA A 148 -2.21 16.59 -6.27
N PRO A 149 -1.04 17.07 -6.74
CA PRO A 149 -0.99 18.05 -7.82
C PRO A 149 -1.62 17.54 -9.13
N ALA A 150 -2.10 18.48 -9.96
CA ALA A 150 -2.69 18.17 -11.25
C ALA A 150 -1.75 17.30 -12.12
N GLY A 151 -2.32 16.23 -12.71
CA GLY A 151 -1.59 15.27 -13.55
C GLY A 151 -0.80 14.21 -12.78
N LYS A 152 -0.75 14.25 -11.45
CA LYS A 152 -0.12 13.20 -10.64
C LYS A 152 -1.08 12.05 -10.36
N HIS A 153 -0.51 10.86 -10.20
CA HIS A 153 -1.21 9.65 -9.78
C HIS A 153 -0.98 9.41 -8.27
N PRO A 154 -1.99 9.53 -7.40
CA PRO A 154 -1.83 9.22 -5.98
C PRO A 154 -1.36 7.78 -5.77
N VAL A 155 -0.49 7.58 -4.78
CA VAL A 155 -0.06 6.26 -4.28
C VAL A 155 0.09 6.32 -2.77
N VAL A 156 -0.25 5.23 -2.08
CA VAL A 156 0.00 5.09 -0.64
C VAL A 156 1.07 4.02 -0.41
N LEU A 157 2.04 4.33 0.44
CA LEU A 157 3.01 3.36 0.94
C LEU A 157 2.52 2.82 2.29
N SER A 158 2.41 1.50 2.44
CA SER A 158 1.96 0.84 3.66
C SER A 158 2.94 -0.23 4.12
N PHE A 159 3.12 -0.34 5.44
CA PHE A 159 4.10 -1.18 6.09
C PHE A 159 3.45 -1.94 7.24
N ASP A 160 3.48 -3.27 7.17
CA ASP A 160 2.81 -4.14 8.15
C ASP A 160 3.82 -4.73 9.17
N ASP A 161 3.35 -5.30 10.28
CA ASP A 161 4.15 -6.01 11.30
C ASP A 161 5.13 -5.24 12.18
N SER A 162 5.46 -3.99 11.85
CA SER A 162 6.42 -3.18 12.61
C SER A 162 7.79 -3.85 12.78
N SER A 163 8.37 -4.35 11.70
CA SER A 163 9.69 -4.98 11.75
C SER A 163 10.80 -3.94 11.98
N ALA A 164 11.90 -4.34 12.62
CA ALA A 164 13.05 -3.46 12.83
C ALA A 164 13.63 -2.91 11.51
N SER A 165 13.56 -3.71 10.44
CA SER A 165 14.03 -3.33 9.11
C SER A 165 13.26 -2.15 8.50
N GLN A 166 12.04 -1.88 8.95
CA GLN A 166 11.28 -0.70 8.51
C GLN A 166 11.80 0.59 9.14
N PHE A 167 12.08 0.56 10.45
CA PHE A 167 12.59 1.72 11.18
C PHE A 167 13.63 1.30 12.22
N ARG A 168 14.90 1.46 11.88
CA ARG A 168 16.04 1.14 12.76
C ARG A 168 16.80 2.41 13.15
N LEU A 169 17.17 2.51 14.42
CA LEU A 169 18.05 3.55 14.93
C LEU A 169 19.43 2.97 15.23
N ILE A 170 20.48 3.67 14.82
CA ILE A 170 21.87 3.33 15.09
C ILE A 170 22.42 4.31 16.11
N GLU A 171 22.92 3.79 17.23
CA GLU A 171 23.65 4.58 18.21
C GLU A 171 25.09 4.86 17.72
N GLN A 172 25.44 6.13 17.66
CA GLN A 172 26.77 6.61 17.31
C GLN A 172 27.70 6.58 18.51
N THR A 173 29.01 6.72 18.28
CA THR A 173 30.02 6.70 19.35
C THR A 173 29.88 7.83 20.36
N ASP A 174 29.20 8.92 20.01
CA ASP A 174 28.91 10.06 20.88
C ASP A 174 27.57 9.93 21.64
N GLY A 175 26.87 8.80 21.48
CA GLY A 175 25.56 8.53 22.06
C GLY A 175 24.38 9.14 21.31
N SER A 176 24.61 9.81 20.18
CA SER A 176 23.52 10.26 19.31
C SER A 176 22.89 9.09 18.56
N LEU A 177 21.59 9.19 18.27
CA LEU A 177 20.86 8.20 17.48
C LEU A 177 20.66 8.75 16.07
N VAL A 178 20.91 7.92 15.06
CA VAL A 178 20.62 8.24 13.66
C VAL A 178 19.72 7.17 13.05
N ILE A 179 18.90 7.56 12.09
CA ILE A 179 18.10 6.60 11.32
C ILE A 179 19.04 5.81 10.43
N ASP A 180 18.86 4.50 10.42
CA ASP A 180 19.61 3.64 9.54
C ASP A 180 19.24 3.91 8.07
N PRO A 181 20.20 4.29 7.20
CA PRO A 181 19.94 4.52 5.77
C PRO A 181 19.54 3.26 5.01
N ASN A 182 19.69 2.07 5.61
CA ASN A 182 19.23 0.79 5.05
C ASN A 182 17.94 0.27 5.71
N SER A 183 17.21 1.14 6.41
CA SER A 183 15.83 0.88 6.80
C SER A 183 14.86 1.56 5.84
N ALA A 184 13.60 1.11 5.78
CA ALA A 184 12.59 1.71 4.91
C ALA A 184 12.43 3.22 5.16
N VAL A 185 12.33 3.63 6.43
CA VAL A 185 12.27 5.04 6.82
C VAL A 185 13.53 5.79 6.35
N GLY A 186 14.72 5.22 6.53
CA GLY A 186 15.96 5.85 6.05
C GLY A 186 15.99 6.09 4.55
N VAL A 187 15.52 5.12 3.76
CA VAL A 187 15.39 5.23 2.30
C VAL A 187 14.36 6.28 1.91
N MET A 188 13.16 6.23 2.51
CA MET A 188 12.09 7.18 2.24
C MET A 188 12.51 8.61 2.56
N GLU A 189 13.12 8.85 3.72
CA GLU A 189 13.56 10.18 4.13
C GLU A 189 14.58 10.77 3.16
N LEU A 190 15.56 9.96 2.74
CA LEU A 190 16.52 10.41 1.74
C LEU A 190 15.81 10.74 0.43
N PHE A 191 14.92 9.86 -0.04
CA PHE A 191 14.19 10.05 -1.29
C PHE A 191 13.32 11.32 -1.26
N PHE A 192 12.52 11.52 -0.21
CA PHE A 192 11.67 12.70 -0.04
C PHE A 192 12.48 13.99 0.06
N SER A 193 13.65 13.95 0.72
CA SER A 193 14.51 15.14 0.83
C SER A 193 15.09 15.58 -0.52
N THR A 194 15.34 14.64 -1.44
CA THR A 194 15.87 14.93 -2.77
C THR A 194 14.78 15.15 -3.82
N HIS A 195 13.55 14.71 -3.56
CA HIS A 195 12.39 14.82 -4.45
C HIS A 195 11.17 15.40 -3.70
N PRO A 196 11.20 16.68 -3.28
CA PRO A 196 10.12 17.27 -2.50
C PRO A 196 8.78 17.36 -3.25
N ASP A 197 8.78 17.22 -4.58
CA ASP A 197 7.61 17.17 -5.46
C ASP A 197 7.01 15.76 -5.61
N PHE A 198 7.60 14.75 -4.97
CA PHE A 198 7.08 13.37 -4.96
C PHE A 198 5.92 13.17 -3.97
N GLY A 199 5.68 14.12 -3.06
CA GLY A 199 4.77 13.94 -1.95
C GLY A 199 5.44 13.25 -0.76
N ARG A 200 4.68 13.09 0.33
CA ARG A 200 5.18 12.52 1.58
C ARG A 200 4.04 11.84 2.34
N GLY A 201 4.34 10.66 2.85
CA GLY A 201 3.43 9.91 3.72
C GLY A 201 3.80 8.43 3.70
N ALA A 202 3.40 7.74 4.75
CA ALA A 202 3.28 6.29 4.76
C ALA A 202 2.41 5.86 5.94
N PHE A 203 1.80 4.69 5.82
CA PHE A 203 0.99 4.05 6.84
C PHE A 203 1.74 2.86 7.44
N PHE A 204 1.90 2.86 8.77
CA PHE A 204 2.49 1.76 9.52
C PHE A 204 1.42 1.05 10.33
N ALA A 205 1.07 -0.18 9.95
CA ALA A 205 0.16 -1.02 10.72
C ALA A 205 0.93 -1.61 11.91
N ILE A 206 0.64 -1.12 13.12
CA ILE A 206 1.51 -1.40 14.28
C ILE A 206 1.18 -2.72 14.97
N LEU A 207 2.24 -3.49 15.24
CA LEU A 207 2.23 -4.55 16.25
C LEU A 207 3.06 -4.06 17.43
N ASN A 208 2.39 -3.63 18.50
CA ASN A 208 3.03 -3.03 19.68
C ASN A 208 4.07 -3.95 20.35
N PHE A 209 3.91 -5.27 20.27
CA PHE A 209 4.88 -6.22 20.82
C PHE A 209 6.18 -6.32 19.97
N ASN A 210 6.10 -5.99 18.68
CA ASN A 210 7.28 -5.87 17.81
C ASN A 210 7.86 -4.45 17.85
N CYS A 211 7.02 -3.41 17.81
CA CYS A 211 7.37 -1.98 17.82
C CYS A 211 8.73 -1.62 17.18
N PHE A 212 8.89 -1.99 15.90
CA PHE A 212 10.11 -1.77 15.12
C PHE A 212 11.36 -2.42 15.74
N ALA A 213 11.20 -3.62 16.27
CA ALA A 213 12.23 -4.45 16.86
C ALA A 213 11.94 -5.94 16.55
N ASN A 214 12.92 -6.80 16.81
CA ASN A 214 12.77 -8.26 16.71
C ASN A 214 13.82 -8.95 17.60
N PRO A 215 13.72 -10.28 17.85
CA PRO A 215 14.67 -11.00 18.70
C PRO A 215 16.13 -10.94 18.26
N THR A 216 16.40 -10.69 16.97
CA THR A 216 17.76 -10.55 16.44
C THR A 216 18.32 -9.13 16.57
N GLU A 217 17.46 -8.14 16.79
CA GLU A 217 17.78 -6.72 16.97
C GLU A 217 17.13 -6.18 18.27
N PRO A 218 17.48 -6.77 19.43
CA PRO A 218 16.79 -6.51 20.69
C PRO A 218 17.03 -5.10 21.25
N ASP A 219 18.09 -4.44 20.81
CA ASP A 219 18.46 -3.08 21.17
C ASP A 219 17.44 -2.04 20.67
N GLN A 220 16.57 -2.42 19.72
CA GLN A 220 15.58 -1.52 19.14
C GLN A 220 14.32 -1.32 20.00
N TRP A 221 13.97 -2.28 20.88
CA TRP A 221 12.73 -2.20 21.68
C TRP A 221 12.64 -0.96 22.56
N GLN A 222 13.77 -0.49 23.09
CA GLN A 222 13.83 0.69 23.97
C GLN A 222 13.48 2.00 23.24
N TYR A 223 13.42 1.99 21.89
CA TYR A 223 13.16 3.17 21.08
C TYR A 223 11.72 3.26 20.57
N CYS A 224 10.81 2.37 21.00
CA CYS A 224 9.42 2.34 20.55
C CYS A 224 8.74 3.73 20.58
N ASP A 225 8.64 4.36 21.75
CA ASP A 225 8.01 5.67 21.93
C ASP A 225 8.69 6.76 21.06
N ARG A 226 10.02 6.71 20.97
CA ARG A 226 10.80 7.66 20.17
C ARG A 226 10.49 7.50 18.67
N LYS A 227 10.38 6.26 18.19
CA LYS A 227 10.06 5.97 16.79
C LYS A 227 8.62 6.38 16.48
N ALA A 228 7.66 6.05 17.35
CA ALA A 228 6.27 6.47 17.21
C ALA A 228 6.12 8.00 17.17
N GLN A 229 6.79 8.71 18.09
CA GLN A 229 6.84 10.18 18.10
C GLN A 229 7.45 10.72 16.81
N TRP A 230 8.60 10.18 16.40
CA TRP A 230 9.31 10.66 15.21
C TRP A 230 8.48 10.43 13.93
N LEU A 231 7.81 9.28 13.79
CA LEU A 231 6.91 9.00 12.66
C LEU A 231 5.80 10.05 12.58
N ALA A 232 5.08 10.27 13.68
CA ALA A 232 3.99 11.24 13.73
C ALA A 232 4.45 12.68 13.44
N ASP A 233 5.59 13.10 13.99
CA ASP A 233 6.15 14.44 13.75
C ASP A 233 6.63 14.63 12.30
N ASN A 234 6.84 13.53 11.58
CA ASN A 234 7.29 13.53 10.19
C ASN A 234 6.20 13.15 9.20
N GLY A 235 4.92 13.29 9.56
CA GLY A 235 3.82 13.10 8.60
C GLY A 235 3.60 11.65 8.18
N TYR A 236 4.05 10.70 9.00
CA TYR A 236 3.70 9.30 8.88
C TYR A 236 2.54 8.95 9.82
N GLU A 237 1.75 7.96 9.43
CA GLU A 237 0.56 7.53 10.14
C GLU A 237 0.76 6.13 10.72
N ILE A 238 0.28 5.93 11.95
CA ILE A 238 0.32 4.65 12.65
C ILE A 238 -1.12 4.17 12.83
N GLY A 239 -1.42 3.02 12.23
CA GLY A 239 -2.73 2.40 12.29
C GLY A 239 -2.72 1.01 12.87
N ASN A 240 -3.89 0.37 12.80
CA ASN A 240 -4.20 -0.85 13.54
C ASN A 240 -3.74 -2.10 12.78
N HIS A 241 -3.17 -3.07 13.49
CA HIS A 241 -2.88 -4.39 12.94
C HIS A 241 -3.32 -5.52 13.88
N THR A 242 -4.40 -5.26 14.65
CA THR A 242 -4.80 -5.99 15.87
C THR A 242 -3.76 -5.89 16.99
N ILE A 243 -4.11 -6.33 18.20
CA ILE A 243 -3.20 -6.19 19.36
C ILE A 243 -2.10 -7.25 19.37
N ASP A 244 -2.38 -8.46 18.90
CA ASP A 244 -1.43 -9.59 18.95
C ASP A 244 -1.33 -10.37 17.62
N HIS A 245 -1.70 -9.74 16.50
CA HIS A 245 -1.70 -10.31 15.14
C HIS A 245 -2.65 -11.51 14.99
N GLN A 246 -3.80 -11.43 15.66
CA GLN A 246 -4.83 -12.48 15.64
C GLN A 246 -5.50 -12.58 14.27
N ASP A 247 -5.60 -13.82 13.77
CA ASP A 247 -6.44 -14.11 12.61
C ASP A 247 -7.92 -13.88 12.97
N LEU A 248 -8.56 -12.97 12.24
CA LEU A 248 -9.94 -12.53 12.48
C LEU A 248 -10.97 -13.41 11.74
N LEU A 249 -10.55 -14.46 11.03
CA LEU A 249 -11.44 -15.30 10.24
C LEU A 249 -12.54 -15.97 11.07
N ASP A 250 -12.18 -16.57 12.20
CA ASP A 250 -13.11 -17.33 13.05
C ASP A 250 -12.80 -17.17 14.54
N ILE A 251 -13.24 -16.04 15.10
CA ILE A 251 -13.14 -15.71 16.53
C ILE A 251 -14.49 -15.22 17.06
N GLY A 252 -14.66 -15.20 18.39
CA GLY A 252 -15.89 -14.66 19.01
C GLY A 252 -15.94 -13.13 18.99
N ASP A 253 -17.15 -12.56 19.07
CA ASP A 253 -17.37 -11.11 19.00
C ASP A 253 -16.59 -10.31 20.05
N ASP A 254 -16.56 -10.79 21.30
CA ASP A 254 -15.80 -10.13 22.38
C ASP A 254 -14.29 -10.08 22.07
N GLU A 255 -13.76 -11.15 21.47
CA GLU A 255 -12.36 -11.21 21.08
C GLU A 255 -12.08 -10.32 19.87
N PHE A 256 -12.98 -10.30 18.88
CA PHE A 256 -12.89 -9.38 17.75
C PHE A 256 -12.84 -7.92 18.20
N GLN A 257 -13.74 -7.51 19.11
CA GLN A 257 -13.74 -6.16 19.68
C GLN A 257 -12.48 -5.87 20.50
N ARG A 258 -11.98 -6.87 21.26
CA ARG A 258 -10.73 -6.73 22.01
C ARG A 258 -9.54 -6.49 21.08
N GLN A 259 -9.43 -7.27 20.00
CA GLN A 259 -8.32 -7.18 19.05
C GLN A 259 -8.21 -5.81 18.41
N LEU A 260 -9.34 -5.25 17.96
CA LEU A 260 -9.38 -3.92 17.36
C LEU A 260 -9.24 -2.83 18.42
N GLY A 261 -9.98 -2.94 19.53
CA GLY A 261 -10.07 -1.92 20.56
C GLY A 261 -8.81 -1.74 21.40
N GLU A 262 -8.10 -2.82 21.77
CA GLU A 262 -6.85 -2.70 22.53
C GLU A 262 -5.74 -2.06 21.71
N ALA A 263 -5.62 -2.45 20.43
CA ALA A 263 -4.68 -1.82 19.51
C ALA A 263 -5.01 -0.33 19.31
N TRP A 264 -6.30 0.01 19.17
CA TRP A 264 -6.76 1.39 19.07
C TRP A 264 -6.34 2.21 20.28
N VAL A 265 -6.66 1.74 21.49
CA VAL A 265 -6.32 2.42 22.74
C VAL A 265 -4.80 2.55 22.90
N TRP A 266 -4.03 1.53 22.51
CA TRP A 266 -2.58 1.60 22.55
C TRP A 266 -2.04 2.70 21.63
N ILE A 267 -2.56 2.81 20.39
CA ILE A 267 -2.16 3.86 19.44
C ILE A 267 -2.48 5.25 20.02
N GLU A 268 -3.69 5.45 20.56
CA GLU A 268 -4.09 6.73 21.13
C GLU A 268 -3.24 7.17 22.32
N GLN A 269 -2.74 6.20 23.11
CA GLN A 269 -1.93 6.46 24.29
C GLN A 269 -0.45 6.70 23.99
N ASN A 270 0.09 6.08 22.94
CA ASN A 270 1.55 6.02 22.69
C ASN A 270 2.00 6.77 21.43
N VAL A 271 1.08 7.14 20.54
CA VAL A 271 1.38 7.89 19.31
C VAL A 271 0.89 9.32 19.45
N PRO A 272 1.63 10.35 19.02
CA PRO A 272 1.11 11.71 18.95
C PRO A 272 -0.10 11.83 18.04
N LYS A 273 -1.08 12.66 18.41
CA LYS A 273 -2.34 12.83 17.67
C LYS A 273 -2.18 13.07 16.17
N ALA A 274 -1.12 13.75 15.75
CA ALA A 274 -0.85 14.05 14.34
C ALA A 274 -0.56 12.81 13.48
N GLY A 275 -0.13 11.69 14.08
CA GLY A 275 0.15 10.44 13.37
C GLY A 275 -0.79 9.29 13.78
N GLN A 276 -1.85 9.55 14.53
CA GLN A 276 -2.80 8.51 14.95
C GLN A 276 -3.79 8.21 13.80
N LEU A 277 -3.82 6.96 13.34
CA LEU A 277 -4.86 6.45 12.44
C LEU A 277 -5.37 5.05 12.87
N PRO A 278 -5.79 4.87 14.14
CA PRO A 278 -6.26 3.57 14.63
C PRO A 278 -7.56 3.08 13.97
N SER A 279 -8.27 3.99 13.29
CA SER A 279 -9.48 3.75 12.49
C SER A 279 -9.24 3.02 11.18
N VAL A 280 -7.98 2.82 10.77
CA VAL A 280 -7.62 2.01 9.61
C VAL A 280 -6.89 0.77 10.10
N ILE A 281 -7.40 -0.40 9.72
CA ILE A 281 -6.80 -1.70 10.06
C ILE A 281 -6.19 -2.35 8.82
N ALA A 282 -4.93 -2.77 8.89
CA ALA A 282 -4.42 -3.80 8.00
C ALA A 282 -4.84 -5.17 8.56
N MET A 283 -5.51 -6.00 7.77
CA MET A 283 -6.03 -7.28 8.25
C MET A 283 -4.90 -8.31 8.36
N PRO A 284 -4.65 -8.91 9.54
CA PRO A 284 -3.69 -10.00 9.66
C PRO A 284 -3.98 -11.11 8.64
N TYR A 285 -2.95 -11.53 7.92
CA TYR A 285 -3.03 -12.53 6.82
C TYR A 285 -3.99 -12.17 5.67
N GLY A 286 -4.55 -10.96 5.64
CA GLY A 286 -5.63 -10.58 4.71
C GLY A 286 -6.98 -11.24 5.03
N ASN A 287 -7.11 -11.88 6.18
CA ASN A 287 -8.31 -12.59 6.56
C ASN A 287 -9.33 -11.66 7.22
N TYR A 288 -10.57 -11.79 6.79
CA TYR A 288 -11.71 -11.08 7.35
C TYR A 288 -12.61 -12.04 8.09
N PRO A 289 -13.44 -11.55 9.03
CA PRO A 289 -14.48 -12.35 9.65
C PRO A 289 -15.26 -13.14 8.61
N ASP A 290 -15.41 -14.44 8.84
CA ASP A 290 -16.12 -15.33 7.92
C ASP A 290 -17.50 -14.77 7.60
N ARG A 291 -17.84 -14.72 6.31
CA ARG A 291 -19.06 -14.06 5.84
C ARG A 291 -20.33 -14.70 6.38
N ASP A 292 -20.32 -16.03 6.54
CA ASP A 292 -21.51 -16.79 6.86
C ASP A 292 -21.64 -17.01 8.38
N LEU A 293 -20.51 -17.07 9.09
CA LEU A 293 -20.45 -17.23 10.55
C LEU A 293 -20.46 -15.91 11.33
N HIS A 294 -19.79 -14.87 10.83
CA HIS A 294 -19.46 -13.65 11.59
C HIS A 294 -20.03 -12.37 10.98
N GLN A 295 -21.31 -12.40 10.59
CA GLN A 295 -22.02 -11.26 9.99
C GLN A 295 -22.02 -10.03 10.90
N ALA A 296 -22.10 -10.22 12.22
CA ALA A 296 -22.06 -9.12 13.19
C ALA A 296 -20.69 -8.41 13.19
N GLN A 297 -19.58 -9.14 13.12
CA GLN A 297 -18.24 -8.56 13.07
C GLN A 297 -18.00 -7.80 11.76
N ARG A 298 -18.55 -8.27 10.64
CA ARG A 298 -18.55 -7.50 9.38
C ARG A 298 -19.37 -6.22 9.47
N ALA A 299 -20.51 -6.25 10.16
CA ALA A 299 -21.27 -5.04 10.46
C ALA A 299 -20.47 -4.11 11.39
N MET A 300 -19.72 -4.65 12.36
CA MET A 300 -18.84 -3.85 13.23
C MET A 300 -17.74 -3.13 12.45
N LEU A 301 -17.12 -3.76 11.44
CA LEU A 301 -16.16 -3.09 10.56
C LEU A 301 -16.81 -1.93 9.77
N ARG A 302 -18.07 -2.07 9.37
CA ARG A 302 -18.76 -1.07 8.56
C ARG A 302 -19.34 0.09 9.38
N ASP A 303 -20.08 -0.27 10.42
CA ASP A 303 -20.97 0.64 11.15
C ASP A 303 -20.35 1.10 12.47
N GLY A 304 -19.41 0.32 13.01
CA GLY A 304 -18.71 0.56 14.26
C GLY A 304 -19.02 -0.46 15.36
N PHE A 305 -18.28 -0.36 16.45
CA PHE A 305 -18.39 -1.24 17.61
C PHE A 305 -18.16 -0.48 18.92
N MET A 306 -18.68 -1.04 20.01
CA MET A 306 -18.42 -0.54 21.36
C MET A 306 -17.15 -1.17 21.93
N TYR A 307 -16.26 -0.35 22.46
CA TYR A 307 -15.12 -0.81 23.26
C TYR A 307 -14.86 0.15 24.42
N GLN A 308 -14.66 -0.39 25.63
CA GLN A 308 -14.43 0.39 26.87
C GLN A 308 -15.37 1.57 27.16
N GLY A 309 -16.61 1.53 26.65
CA GLY A 309 -17.58 2.62 26.86
C GLY A 309 -17.57 3.71 25.79
N GLU A 310 -16.78 3.54 24.73
CA GLU A 310 -16.72 4.42 23.56
C GLU A 310 -17.12 3.69 22.26
N TRP A 311 -17.72 4.45 21.34
CA TRP A 311 -18.12 3.94 20.01
C TRP A 311 -17.00 4.23 19.01
N HIS A 312 -16.47 3.18 18.39
CA HIS A 312 -15.39 3.24 17.42
C HIS A 312 -15.94 2.90 16.03
N VAL A 313 -15.53 3.66 15.01
CA VAL A 313 -15.90 3.42 13.62
C VAL A 313 -14.61 3.25 12.82
N MET A 314 -14.52 2.16 12.06
CA MET A 314 -13.41 1.98 11.12
C MET A 314 -13.63 2.88 9.90
N GLU A 315 -12.59 3.61 9.54
CA GLU A 315 -12.50 4.41 8.31
C GLU A 315 -11.98 3.56 7.15
N GLY A 316 -11.23 2.49 7.42
CA GLY A 316 -10.71 1.59 6.40
C GLY A 316 -10.33 0.21 6.94
N SER A 317 -10.47 -0.83 6.12
CA SER A 317 -9.93 -2.17 6.37
C SER A 317 -9.21 -2.66 5.12
N LEU A 318 -7.91 -2.88 5.26
CA LEU A 318 -6.98 -3.13 4.17
C LEU A 318 -6.77 -4.64 3.98
N MET A 319 -6.91 -5.10 2.74
CA MET A 319 -6.63 -6.49 2.35
C MET A 319 -5.12 -6.75 2.25
N VAL A 320 -4.75 -8.00 1.98
CA VAL A 320 -3.37 -8.39 1.63
C VAL A 320 -3.36 -8.98 0.23
N GLY A 321 -2.49 -8.47 -0.66
CA GLY A 321 -2.19 -9.07 -1.95
C GLY A 321 -3.36 -9.19 -2.93
N SER A 322 -3.71 -8.09 -3.59
CA SER A 322 -4.83 -7.97 -4.52
C SER A 322 -4.50 -6.96 -5.63
N GLU A 323 -5.52 -6.32 -6.18
CA GLU A 323 -5.46 -5.24 -7.15
C GLU A 323 -5.24 -3.84 -6.51
N PRO A 324 -4.98 -2.79 -7.31
CA PRO A 324 -5.07 -1.40 -6.86
C PRO A 324 -6.46 -1.07 -6.29
N ALA A 325 -6.53 -0.13 -5.35
CA ALA A 325 -7.79 0.31 -4.76
C ALA A 325 -8.63 1.14 -5.74
N PRO A 326 -9.96 0.96 -5.82
CA PRO A 326 -10.83 1.93 -6.49
C PRO A 326 -10.64 3.33 -5.93
N SER A 327 -10.93 4.37 -6.71
CA SER A 327 -11.05 5.73 -6.18
C SER A 327 -12.08 5.77 -5.03
N PRO A 328 -11.84 6.53 -3.95
CA PRO A 328 -12.83 6.72 -2.89
C PRO A 328 -14.12 7.41 -3.37
N SER A 329 -14.08 8.08 -4.53
CA SER A 329 -15.25 8.67 -5.18
C SER A 329 -15.98 7.71 -6.13
N SER A 330 -15.50 6.47 -6.28
CA SER A 330 -16.12 5.43 -7.11
C SER A 330 -17.24 4.70 -6.36
N ALA A 331 -18.32 4.34 -7.06
CA ALA A 331 -19.39 3.47 -6.56
C ALA A 331 -18.91 2.07 -6.15
N THR A 332 -17.72 1.67 -6.60
CA THR A 332 -17.07 0.41 -6.24
C THR A 332 -16.15 0.52 -5.03
N TRP A 333 -15.96 1.72 -4.47
CA TRP A 333 -15.25 1.89 -3.22
C TRP A 333 -15.99 1.20 -2.09
N ASP A 334 -15.28 0.39 -1.32
CA ASP A 334 -15.79 -0.17 -0.09
C ASP A 334 -14.73 -0.05 1.00
N LYS A 335 -14.98 0.82 1.99
CA LYS A 335 -14.05 1.03 3.10
C LYS A 335 -13.74 -0.23 3.90
N VAL A 336 -14.58 -1.28 3.83
CA VAL A 336 -14.32 -2.56 4.51
C VAL A 336 -13.42 -3.46 3.65
N TRP A 337 -13.26 -3.18 2.35
CA TRP A 337 -12.54 -4.03 1.39
C TRP A 337 -11.63 -3.17 0.53
N ILE A 338 -10.60 -2.58 1.16
CA ILE A 338 -9.63 -1.74 0.45
C ILE A 338 -8.48 -2.63 -0.01
N PRO A 339 -8.33 -2.93 -1.31
CA PRO A 339 -7.30 -3.83 -1.80
C PRO A 339 -5.93 -3.14 -1.81
N ARG A 340 -4.87 -3.95 -1.66
CA ARG A 340 -3.47 -3.50 -1.66
C ARG A 340 -2.63 -4.43 -2.53
N ILE A 341 -1.56 -3.91 -3.10
CA ILE A 341 -0.58 -4.66 -3.88
C ILE A 341 0.59 -5.01 -2.97
N GLN A 342 0.89 -6.30 -2.82
CA GLN A 342 2.12 -6.70 -2.13
C GLN A 342 3.32 -6.33 -2.99
N ALA A 343 4.28 -5.62 -2.41
CA ALA A 343 5.40 -5.03 -3.15
C ALA A 343 6.62 -5.95 -3.14
N PHE A 344 6.50 -7.06 -3.88
CA PHE A 344 7.61 -7.97 -4.24
C PHE A 344 7.66 -8.15 -5.76
N ASP A 345 8.74 -8.73 -6.27
CA ASP A 345 9.04 -8.72 -7.70
C ASP A 345 7.90 -9.22 -8.62
N ASP A 346 7.27 -10.36 -8.34
CA ASP A 346 6.24 -10.90 -9.25
C ASP A 346 5.01 -9.98 -9.35
N GLU A 347 4.58 -9.38 -8.23
CA GLU A 347 3.42 -8.49 -8.22
C GLU A 347 3.76 -7.12 -8.81
N LEU A 348 4.92 -6.54 -8.52
CA LEU A 348 5.32 -5.28 -9.13
C LEU A 348 5.61 -5.43 -10.63
N ALA A 349 6.25 -6.52 -11.05
CA ALA A 349 6.45 -6.82 -12.48
C ALA A 349 5.12 -7.03 -13.23
N ARG A 350 4.05 -7.38 -12.52
CA ARG A 350 2.69 -7.43 -13.08
C ARG A 350 2.05 -6.05 -13.17
N TRP A 351 2.05 -5.28 -12.09
CA TRP A 351 1.25 -4.05 -11.98
C TRP A 351 1.91 -2.82 -12.59
N LEU A 352 3.22 -2.63 -12.41
CA LEU A 352 3.91 -1.44 -12.90
C LEU A 352 3.79 -1.27 -14.43
N PRO A 353 3.94 -2.33 -15.26
CA PRO A 353 3.68 -2.19 -16.70
C PRO A 353 2.23 -1.86 -17.03
N MET A 354 1.25 -2.37 -16.26
CA MET A 354 -0.18 -2.06 -16.47
C MET A 354 -0.49 -0.59 -16.16
N PHE A 355 0.21 0.00 -15.18
CA PHE A 355 0.13 1.42 -14.89
C PHE A 355 0.72 2.26 -16.03
N GLU A 356 1.93 1.92 -16.46
CA GLU A 356 2.66 2.66 -17.51
C GLU A 356 1.93 2.63 -18.86
N ASN A 357 1.40 1.47 -19.26
CA ASN A 357 0.81 1.28 -20.58
C ASN A 357 -0.70 1.57 -20.66
N GLY A 358 -1.32 2.04 -19.57
CA GLY A 358 -2.77 2.27 -19.49
C GLY A 358 -3.60 0.98 -19.49
N GLY A 359 -2.98 -0.15 -19.16
CA GLY A 359 -3.62 -1.44 -18.95
C GLY A 359 -4.48 -1.49 -17.70
N VAL A 360 -4.42 -0.46 -16.84
CA VAL A 360 -5.48 -0.02 -15.91
C VAL A 360 -5.60 1.50 -15.98
N ILE A 361 -6.78 2.02 -15.63
CA ILE A 361 -7.01 3.47 -15.59
C ILE A 361 -6.68 3.96 -14.18
N LEU A 362 -5.53 4.62 -14.03
CA LEU A 362 -5.12 5.25 -12.78
C LEU A 362 -5.98 6.46 -12.44
N TYR A 363 -6.16 6.71 -11.15
CA TYR A 363 -6.57 8.02 -10.67
C TYR A 363 -5.52 9.04 -11.12
N THR A 364 -5.96 10.11 -11.77
CA THR A 364 -5.10 11.21 -12.20
C THR A 364 -5.71 12.51 -11.71
N SER A 365 -5.05 13.17 -10.77
CA SER A 365 -5.63 14.33 -10.09
C SER A 365 -5.81 15.52 -11.03
N ASP A 366 -6.83 16.33 -10.78
CA ASP A 366 -6.99 17.66 -11.37
C ASP A 366 -6.30 18.78 -10.58
N GLY A 367 -5.74 18.45 -9.41
CA GLY A 367 -5.05 19.37 -8.52
C GLY A 367 -5.95 20.17 -7.58
N ASN A 368 -7.23 19.83 -7.47
CA ASN A 368 -8.19 20.51 -6.62
C ASN A 368 -8.97 19.50 -5.74
N PRO A 369 -8.75 19.50 -4.41
CA PRO A 369 -9.38 18.52 -3.51
C PRO A 369 -10.91 18.66 -3.43
N ASP A 370 -11.47 19.81 -3.84
CA ASP A 370 -12.91 20.09 -3.80
C ASP A 370 -13.66 19.61 -5.05
N THR A 371 -12.97 18.99 -6.01
CA THR A 371 -13.56 18.49 -7.25
C THR A 371 -13.37 16.98 -7.44
N VAL A 372 -14.22 16.42 -8.30
CA VAL A 372 -14.01 15.12 -8.93
C VAL A 372 -14.08 15.34 -10.43
N THR A 373 -12.93 15.31 -11.11
CA THR A 373 -12.82 15.52 -12.56
C THR A 373 -12.78 14.20 -13.32
N ILE A 374 -13.67 14.04 -14.30
CA ILE A 374 -13.76 12.84 -15.15
C ILE A 374 -14.08 13.15 -16.63
N PRO A 375 -13.71 12.27 -17.57
CA PRO A 375 -14.20 12.37 -18.95
C PRO A 375 -15.69 12.02 -19.08
N ASP A 376 -16.36 12.63 -20.06
CA ASP A 376 -17.72 12.30 -20.50
C ASP A 376 -17.75 12.10 -22.04
N PRO A 377 -18.03 10.88 -22.54
CA PRO A 377 -18.38 9.67 -21.79
C PRO A 377 -17.20 9.07 -21.03
N LEU A 378 -17.49 8.36 -19.94
CA LEU A 378 -16.50 7.56 -19.22
C LEU A 378 -15.93 6.45 -20.13
N PRO A 379 -14.64 6.11 -19.99
CA PRO A 379 -14.06 4.91 -20.56
C PRO A 379 -14.86 3.67 -20.15
N THR A 380 -14.99 2.69 -21.05
CA THR A 380 -15.81 1.48 -20.82
C THR A 380 -15.43 0.72 -19.55
N TRP A 381 -14.18 0.80 -19.10
CA TRP A 381 -13.71 0.13 -17.89
C TRP A 381 -14.21 0.78 -16.59
N LEU A 382 -14.66 2.02 -16.67
CA LEU A 382 -15.28 2.78 -15.57
C LEU A 382 -16.79 2.90 -15.74
N ASP A 383 -17.40 2.13 -16.66
CA ASP A 383 -18.84 2.13 -16.83
C ASP A 383 -19.53 1.63 -15.54
N GLY A 384 -20.52 2.39 -15.08
CA GLY A 384 -21.23 2.12 -13.83
C GLY A 384 -20.47 2.43 -12.53
N THR A 385 -19.27 3.02 -12.59
CA THR A 385 -18.52 3.39 -11.38
C THR A 385 -18.81 4.82 -10.88
N LEU A 386 -19.43 5.67 -11.69
CA LEU A 386 -19.88 7.00 -11.27
C LEU A 386 -21.20 6.91 -10.50
N ASP A 387 -21.20 7.40 -9.27
CA ASP A 387 -22.39 7.60 -8.45
C ASP A 387 -22.52 9.10 -8.09
N LEU A 388 -23.49 9.78 -8.69
CA LEU A 388 -23.70 11.23 -8.48
C LEU A 388 -24.10 11.57 -7.05
N ASP A 389 -24.81 10.67 -6.36
CA ASP A 389 -25.23 10.88 -4.97
C ASP A 389 -24.02 10.73 -4.04
N LEU A 390 -23.10 9.82 -4.34
CA LEU A 390 -21.82 9.68 -3.63
C LEU A 390 -20.96 10.95 -3.77
N ILE A 391 -20.80 11.49 -4.98
CA ILE A 391 -20.05 12.74 -5.20
C ILE A 391 -20.72 13.91 -4.46
N ALA A 392 -22.04 14.01 -4.51
CA ALA A 392 -22.75 15.07 -3.78
C ALA A 392 -22.61 14.92 -2.26
N ALA A 393 -22.60 13.68 -1.74
CA ALA A 393 -22.46 13.39 -0.31
C ALA A 393 -21.05 13.67 0.23
N SER A 394 -20.01 13.56 -0.60
CA SER A 394 -18.64 13.96 -0.22
C SER A 394 -18.46 15.47 -0.16
N GLY A 395 -19.41 16.25 -0.70
CA GLY A 395 -19.34 17.71 -0.77
C GLY A 395 -18.49 18.23 -1.92
N LYS A 396 -17.97 17.34 -2.78
CA LYS A 396 -17.16 17.70 -3.94
C LYS A 396 -18.02 18.12 -5.13
N THR A 397 -17.43 18.93 -6.01
CA THR A 397 -18.04 19.33 -7.28
C THR A 397 -17.62 18.39 -8.41
N LEU A 398 -18.58 17.74 -9.06
CA LEU A 398 -18.31 16.98 -10.28
C LEU A 398 -17.93 17.92 -11.44
N VAL A 399 -16.81 17.65 -12.09
CA VAL A 399 -16.36 18.33 -13.30
C VAL A 399 -16.25 17.29 -14.42
N GLN A 400 -16.90 17.55 -15.55
CA GLN A 400 -16.86 16.66 -16.70
C GLN A 400 -16.27 17.38 -17.91
N TYR A 401 -15.51 16.65 -18.73
CA TYR A 401 -14.95 17.18 -19.97
C TYR A 401 -15.14 16.20 -21.14
N ASP A 402 -15.24 16.73 -22.36
CA ASP A 402 -15.26 15.93 -23.58
C ASP A 402 -13.81 15.59 -23.97
N PRO A 403 -13.38 14.31 -23.89
CA PRO A 403 -12.02 13.92 -24.26
C PRO A 403 -11.71 14.17 -25.75
N GLY A 404 -12.73 14.28 -26.61
CA GLY A 404 -12.60 14.58 -28.03
C GLY A 404 -12.42 16.06 -28.37
N ALA A 405 -12.63 16.98 -27.42
CA ALA A 405 -12.54 18.42 -27.66
C ALA A 405 -11.08 18.97 -27.66
N GLY A 406 -10.10 18.12 -27.32
CA GLY A 406 -8.68 18.48 -27.18
C GLY A 406 -7.79 18.23 -28.41
N GLU A 407 -8.27 17.54 -29.47
CA GLU A 407 -7.50 17.45 -30.72
C GLU A 407 -7.81 18.65 -31.63
N PRO A 408 -6.84 19.53 -31.94
CA PRO A 408 -7.01 20.43 -33.07
C PRO A 408 -7.06 19.60 -34.35
N ALA A 409 -8.21 19.63 -35.03
CA ALA A 409 -8.42 18.97 -36.32
C ALA A 409 -7.28 19.31 -37.30
N GLY A 410 -6.40 18.33 -37.54
CA GLY A 410 -5.20 18.50 -38.33
C GLY A 410 -4.81 17.24 -39.11
N GLY A 411 -5.41 17.05 -40.28
CA GLY A 411 -4.76 16.34 -41.40
C GLY A 411 -5.28 14.93 -41.70
N ALA A 412 -6.03 14.84 -42.80
CA ALA A 412 -6.46 13.58 -43.41
C ALA A 412 -5.30 12.71 -43.91
N ALA A 413 -5.43 11.38 -43.77
CA ALA A 413 -4.96 10.41 -44.76
C ALA A 413 -5.80 9.13 -44.70
N ASP A 414 -6.41 8.84 -45.86
CA ASP A 414 -7.23 7.71 -46.29
C ASP A 414 -7.15 6.36 -45.54
N ALA A 415 -8.32 5.81 -45.21
CA ALA A 415 -8.54 4.37 -45.07
C ALA A 415 -9.40 3.85 -46.24
N PRO A 416 -9.05 2.72 -46.87
CA PRO A 416 -9.74 2.25 -48.07
C PRO A 416 -11.14 1.72 -47.74
N THR A 417 -12.09 2.11 -48.57
CA THR A 417 -13.49 1.69 -48.51
C THR A 417 -13.64 0.20 -48.86
N GLY A 418 -13.75 -0.65 -47.83
CA GLY A 418 -14.20 -2.03 -47.94
C GLY A 418 -15.71 -2.13 -47.73
N ARG A 419 -16.48 -2.17 -48.82
CA ARG A 419 -17.90 -2.53 -48.83
C ARG A 419 -18.13 -3.88 -48.12
N HIS A 420 -19.10 -3.95 -47.22
CA HIS A 420 -20.13 -5.00 -47.26
C HIS A 420 -21.42 -4.56 -46.57
N ARG A 421 -22.44 -4.26 -47.38
CA ARG A 421 -23.84 -4.35 -46.97
C ARG A 421 -24.19 -5.81 -46.69
N ARG A 422 -24.86 -6.08 -45.57
CA ARG A 422 -26.01 -7.00 -45.55
C ARG A 422 -27.11 -6.44 -44.65
N SER A 423 -28.25 -6.19 -45.27
CA SER A 423 -29.52 -5.97 -44.61
C SER A 423 -30.26 -7.30 -44.45
N THR A 424 -31.13 -7.32 -43.42
CA THR A 424 -32.39 -8.10 -43.29
C THR A 424 -32.21 -9.61 -43.03
N THR A 425 -32.84 -10.22 -42.02
CA THR A 425 -34.31 -10.36 -41.93
C THR A 425 -34.77 -10.85 -40.54
N LEU A 426 -35.78 -10.17 -39.99
CA LEU A 426 -36.74 -10.65 -39.00
C LEU A 426 -37.76 -11.60 -39.66
N ILE A 427 -38.15 -12.66 -38.95
CA ILE A 427 -39.38 -13.51 -38.98
C ILE A 427 -38.89 -14.83 -38.32
N SER A 428 -39.42 -15.36 -37.22
CA SER A 428 -40.73 -15.34 -36.57
C SER A 428 -40.58 -15.67 -35.08
#